data_AF-A0A962GVU9-F1
#
_entry.id   AF-A0A962GVU9-F1
#
_cell.length_a   1.000
_cell.length_b   1.000
_cell.length_c   1.000
_cell.angle_alpha   90.00
_cell.angle_beta   90.00
_cell.angle_gamma   90.00
#
_symmetry.space_group_name_H-M   'P 1'
#
loop_
_entity.id
_entity.type
_entity.pdbx_description
1 polymer ?
#
loop_
_entity_poly.entity_id
_entity_poly.type
_entity_poly.pdbx_seq_one_letter_code
_entity_poly.pdbx_strand_id
1 'polypeptide(L)' 'MSGTTNSDVLLVGGGLANCLIALRLHALRPDLRVTLLEAGPAPGGNHTWSFH' A
#
# COMPACT_ATOMS: atom_id res chain seq x y z
N MET A 1 8.14 18.09 -11.77
CA MET A 1 6.94 18.25 -10.90
C MET A 1 7.23 17.53 -9.59
N SER A 2 7.72 18.24 -8.57
CA SER A 2 7.95 17.64 -7.25
C SER A 2 6.76 18.02 -6.36
N GLY A 3 5.72 17.19 -6.37
CA GLY A 3 4.60 17.33 -5.44
C GLY A 3 4.95 16.59 -4.17
N THR A 4 5.28 17.29 -3.09
CA THR A 4 5.51 16.65 -1.79
C THR A 4 4.17 16.12 -1.27
N THR A 5 3.89 14.84 -1.53
CA THR A 5 2.73 14.16 -0.96
C THR A 5 3.02 13.89 0.52
N ASN A 6 2.56 14.80 1.39
CA ASN A 6 2.63 14.57 2.83
C ASN A 6 1.87 13.28 3.16
N SER A 7 2.59 12.24 3.58
CA SER A 7 2.04 10.92 3.91
C SER A 7 2.54 10.56 5.30
N ASP A 8 1.65 10.13 6.19
CA ASP A 8 2.03 9.68 7.52
C ASP A 8 2.65 8.28 7.47
N VAL A 9 2.19 7.46 6.51
CA VAL A 9 2.73 6.12 6.25
C VAL A 9 2.90 5.93 4.74
N LEU A 10 4.10 5.52 4.34
CA LEU A 10 4.42 5.15 2.96
C LEU A 10 4.71 3.65 2.88
N LEU A 11 3.91 2.93 2.08
CA LEU A 11 4.10 1.51 1.81
C LEU A 11 4.65 1.35 0.38
N VAL A 12 5.85 0.80 0.25
CA VAL A 12 6.49 0.56 -1.05
C VAL A 12 6.29 -0.91 -1.42
N GLY A 13 5.64 -1.14 -2.56
CA GLY A 13 5.13 -2.43 -3.05
C GLY A 13 3.62 -2.57 -2.80
N GLY A 14 2.88 -2.95 -3.84
CA GLY A 14 1.45 -3.24 -3.85
C GLY A 14 1.12 -4.72 -3.67
N GLY A 15 1.96 -5.45 -2.93
CA GLY A 15 1.73 -6.84 -2.57
C GLY A 15 0.66 -7.03 -1.47
N LEU A 16 0.18 -8.27 -1.28
CA LEU A 16 -0.83 -8.61 -0.27
C LEU A 16 -0.51 -8.08 1.12
N ALA A 17 0.73 -8.23 1.56
CA ALA A 17 1.16 -7.79 2.88
C ALA A 17 0.89 -6.29 3.10
N ASN A 18 1.31 -5.45 2.16
CA ASN A 18 1.10 -4.01 2.24
C ASN A 18 -0.37 -3.64 2.08
N CYS A 19 -1.12 -4.35 1.23
CA CYS A 19 -2.57 -4.14 1.14
C CYS A 19 -3.29 -4.47 2.45
N LEU A 20 -2.92 -5.55 3.15
CA LEU A 20 -3.50 -5.91 4.44
C LEU A 20 -3.11 -4.93 5.55
N ILE A 21 -1.87 -4.44 5.53
CA ILE A 21 -1.42 -3.37 6.44
C ILE A 21 -2.25 -2.10 6.19
N ALA A 22 -2.39 -1.67 4.93
CA ALA A 22 -3.18 -0.49 4.56
C ALA A 22 -4.65 -0.64 4.99
N LEU A 23 -5.24 -1.81 4.76
CA LEU A 23 -6.61 -2.12 5.19
C LEU A 23 -6.76 -2.03 6.72
N ARG A 24 -5.81 -2.60 7.47
CA ARG A 24 -5.87 -2.59 8.93
C ARG A 24 -5.66 -1.18 9.50
N LEU A 25 -4.76 -0.39 8.90
CA LEU A 25 -4.56 1.01 9.26
C LEU A 25 -5.82 1.83 8.96
N HIS A 26 -6.44 1.65 7.81
CA HIS A 26 -7.69 2.34 7.48
C HIS A 26 -8.81 2.02 8.50
N ALA A 27 -8.89 0.76 8.94
CA ALA A 27 -9.90 0.33 9.92
C ALA A 27 -9.64 0.86 11.34
N LEU A 28 -8.38 0.94 11.78
CA LEU A 28 -8.03 1.31 13.16
C LEU A 28 -7.68 2.80 13.34
N ARG A 29 -7.15 3.42 12.28
CA ARG A 29 -6.54 4.74 12.26
C ARG A 29 -6.91 5.46 10.95
N PRO A 30 -8.21 5.73 10.73
CA PRO A 30 -8.67 6.40 9.52
C PRO A 30 -8.14 7.83 9.37
N ASP A 31 -7.55 8.40 10.43
CA ASP A 31 -6.87 9.69 10.44
C ASP A 31 -5.55 9.70 9.65
N LEU A 32 -4.90 8.55 9.47
CA LEU A 32 -3.61 8.47 8.80
C LEU A 32 -3.75 8.58 7.28
N ARG A 33 -2.93 9.44 6.68
CA ARG A 33 -2.73 9.47 5.23
C ARG A 33 -1.74 8.39 4.82
N VAL A 34 -2.27 7.22 4.48
CA VAL A 34 -1.50 6.09 3.97
C VAL A 34 -1.36 6.20 2.44
N THR A 35 -0.12 6.19 1.96
CA THR A 35 0.20 6.15 0.53
C THR A 35 0.84 4.80 0.21
N LEU A 36 0.34 4.11 -0.81
CA LEU A 36 0.91 2.87 -1.33
C LEU A 36 1.48 3.12 -2.74
N LEU A 37 2.73 2.75 -2.95
CA LEU A 37 3.43 2.88 -4.23
C LEU A 37 3.71 1.50 -4.80
N GLU A 38 3.32 1.27 -6.05
CA GLU A 38 3.63 0.07 -6.81
C GLU A 38 4.39 0.47 -8.09
N ALA A 39 5.42 -0.30 -8.44
CA ALA A 39 6.21 -0.09 -9.65
C ALA A 39 5.51 -0.62 -10.90
N GLY A 40 4.71 -1.68 -10.75
CA GLY A 40 3.86 -2.25 -11.78
C GLY A 40 2.63 -1.40 -12.11
N PRO A 41 1.88 -1.77 -13.17
CA PRO A 41 0.74 -1.00 -13.65
C PRO A 41 -0.49 -1.08 -12.71
N ALA A 42 -0.52 -2.05 -11.80
CA ALA A 42 -1.60 -2.24 -10.83
C ALA A 42 -1.07 -2.90 -9.55
N PRO A 43 -1.65 -2.59 -8.37
CA PRO A 43 -1.42 -3.37 -7.15
C PRO A 43 -1.82 -4.84 -7.38
N GLY A 44 -1.16 -5.75 -6.67
CA GLY A 44 -1.44 -7.18 -6.76
C GLY A 44 -0.77 -7.93 -7.90
N GLY A 45 -0.48 -7.26 -9.02
CA GLY A 45 0.23 -7.85 -10.16
C GLY A 45 -0.32 -9.23 -10.60
N ASN A 46 0.57 -10.09 -11.10
CA ASN A 46 0.28 -11.50 -11.43
C ASN A 46 0.84 -12.45 -10.37
N HIS A 47 0.74 -12.07 -9.10
CA HIS A 47 1.29 -12.87 -8.01
C HIS A 47 0.22 -13.81 -7.45
N THR A 48 0.46 -15.09 -7.60
CA THR A 48 -0.23 -16.11 -6.82
C THR A 48 0.33 -16.12 -5.42
N TRP A 49 -0.29 -15.36 -4.52
CA TRP A 49 0.11 -15.34 -3.12
C TRP A 49 -0.32 -16.64 -2.43
N SER A 50 0.57 -17.16 -1.57
CA SER A 50 0.35 -18.36 -0.74
C SER A 50 0.31 -19.70 -1.48
N PHE A 51 1.40 -20.05 -2.17
CA PHE A 51 1.69 -21.44 -2.55
C PHE A 51 2.80 -22.03 -1.66
N HIS A 52 2.45 -22.29 -0.39
CA HIS A 52 3.13 -23.23 0.50
C HIS A 52 2.24 -23.52 1.70
#